data_AF-A0A5C9E9V5-F1
#
_entry.id   AF-A0A5C9E9V5-F1
#
_cell.length_a   1.000
_cell.length_b   1.000
_cell.length_c   1.000
_cell.angle_alpha   90.00
_cell.angle_beta   90.00
_cell.angle_gamma   90.00
#
_symmetry.space_group_name_H-M   'P 1'
#
loop_
_entity.id
_entity.type
_entity.pdbx_description
1 polymer ?
#
loop_
_entity_poly.entity_id
_entity_poly.type
_entity_poly.pdbx_seq_one_letter_code
_entity_poly.pdbx_strand_id
1 'polypeptide(L)'
;MRIKYHQFRTFLIQYLEYKIVNDQKLKLKDKYSHNLGNTLHSIYISVDLLKEKEVDQKDKKILIDMLEDKKKESNDLIKEIREL
;
A
#
# COMPACT_ATOMS: atom_id res chain seq x y z
N MET A 1 -4.57 -42.02 25.00
CA MET A 1 -4.67 -40.57 25.31
C MET A 1 -3.70 -39.68 24.50
N ARG A 2 -2.46 -40.11 24.19
CA ARG A 2 -1.47 -39.32 23.41
C ARG A 2 -1.89 -38.86 22.01
N ILE A 3 -2.71 -39.63 21.29
CA ILE A 3 -3.12 -39.33 19.90
C ILE A 3 -3.99 -38.05 19.82
N LYS A 4 -4.88 -37.84 20.81
CA LYS A 4 -5.75 -36.64 20.88
C LYS A 4 -4.95 -35.35 21.10
N TYR A 5 -3.90 -35.40 21.91
CA TYR A 5 -3.00 -34.26 22.12
C TYR A 5 -2.20 -33.90 20.87
N HIS A 6 -1.81 -34.92 20.09
CA HIS A 6 -1.06 -34.69 18.87
C HIS A 6 -1.94 -34.02 17.80
N GLN A 7 -3.20 -34.45 17.67
CA GLN A 7 -4.19 -33.84 16.79
C GLN A 7 -4.51 -32.39 17.20
N PHE A 8 -4.66 -32.14 18.51
CA PHE A 8 -4.88 -30.79 19.03
C PHE A 8 -3.70 -29.85 18.74
N ARG A 9 -2.47 -30.33 18.93
CA ARG A 9 -1.26 -29.56 18.60
C ARG A 9 -1.18 -29.23 17.11
N THR A 10 -1.46 -30.19 16.24
CA THR A 10 -1.48 -29.96 14.78
C THR A 10 -2.53 -28.92 14.39
N PHE A 11 -3.74 -29.01 14.96
CA PHE A 11 -4.79 -28.03 14.73
C PHE A 11 -4.38 -26.62 15.17
N LEU A 12 -3.74 -26.51 16.34
CA LEU A 12 -3.27 -25.23 16.87
C LEU A 12 -2.19 -24.61 15.97
N ILE A 13 -1.25 -25.42 15.46
CA ILE A 13 -0.22 -24.95 14.53
C ILE A 13 -0.85 -24.45 13.23
N GLN A 14 -1.77 -25.22 12.64
CA GLN A 14 -2.47 -24.82 11.41
C GLN A 14 -3.27 -23.52 11.61
N TYR A 15 -3.93 -23.38 12.76
CA TYR A 15 -4.66 -22.15 13.08
C TYR A 15 -3.73 -20.94 13.23
N LEU A 16 -2.58 -21.11 13.89
CA LEU A 16 -1.59 -20.04 14.03
C LEU A 16 -0.98 -19.65 12.69
N GLU A 17 -0.62 -20.62 11.85
CA GLU A 17 -0.12 -20.40 10.49
C GLU A 17 -1.16 -19.63 9.66
N TYR A 18 -2.42 -20.08 9.67
CA TYR A 18 -3.52 -19.40 8.99
C TYR A 18 -3.67 -17.95 9.46
N LYS A 19 -3.63 -17.72 10.78
CA LYS A 19 -3.75 -16.38 11.35
C LYS A 19 -2.60 -15.47 10.91
N ILE A 20 -1.36 -15.96 10.96
CA ILE A 20 -0.18 -15.19 10.54
C ILE A 20 -0.26 -14.82 9.06
N VAL A 21 -0.61 -15.79 8.20
CA VAL A 21 -0.73 -15.56 6.75
C VAL A 21 -1.82 -14.53 6.45
N ASN A 22 -2.96 -14.61 7.13
CA ASN A 22 -4.05 -13.64 6.91
C ASN A 22 -3.69 -12.24 7.40
N ASP A 23 -3.04 -12.11 8.56
CA ASP A 23 -2.59 -10.81 9.06
C ASP A 23 -1.59 -10.17 8.10
N GLN A 24 -0.66 -10.96 7.55
CA GLN A 24 0.26 -10.49 6.53
C GLN A 24 -0.48 -10.06 5.26
N LYS A 25 -1.42 -10.88 4.77
CA LYS A 25 -2.23 -10.55 3.60
C LYS A 25 -3.00 -9.24 3.77
N LEU A 26 -3.60 -9.00 4.93
CA LEU A 26 -4.30 -7.75 5.24
C LEU A 26 -3.35 -6.55 5.22
N LYS A 27 -2.18 -6.67 5.86
CA LYS A 27 -1.17 -5.60 5.85
C LYS A 27 -0.66 -5.27 4.46
N LEU A 28 -0.40 -6.29 3.63
CA LEU A 28 0.03 -6.10 2.25
C LEU A 28 -1.09 -5.48 1.41
N LYS A 29 -2.35 -5.93 1.58
CA LYS A 29 -3.51 -5.34 0.93
C LYS A 29 -3.65 -3.85 1.28
N ASP A 30 -3.59 -3.49 2.56
CA ASP A 30 -3.69 -2.07 2.95
C ASP A 30 -2.53 -1.27 2.40
N LYS A 31 -1.29 -1.77 2.53
CA LYS A 31 -0.10 -1.05 2.04
C LYS A 31 -0.15 -0.81 0.53
N TYR A 32 -0.48 -1.83 -0.27
CA TYR A 32 -0.37 -1.72 -1.73
C TYR A 32 -1.65 -1.41 -2.46
N SER A 33 -2.82 -1.75 -1.91
CA SER A 33 -4.09 -1.36 -2.53
C SER A 33 -4.50 0.03 -2.10
N HIS A 34 -4.43 0.32 -0.79
CA HIS A 34 -4.94 1.58 -0.27
C HIS A 34 -3.92 2.69 -0.41
N ASN A 35 -2.68 2.51 0.07
CA ASN A 35 -1.71 3.61 0.01
C ASN A 35 -1.29 3.93 -1.44
N LEU A 36 -1.00 2.91 -2.26
CA LEU A 36 -0.67 3.16 -3.67
C LEU A 36 -1.84 3.80 -4.42
N GLY A 37 -3.07 3.35 -4.18
CA GLY A 37 -4.27 3.94 -4.74
C GLY A 37 -4.42 5.42 -4.38
N ASN A 38 -4.22 5.76 -3.10
CA ASN A 38 -4.27 7.14 -2.64
C ASN A 38 -3.16 8.00 -3.26
N THR A 39 -1.92 7.49 -3.31
CA THR A 39 -0.80 8.22 -3.92
C THR A 39 -1.04 8.49 -5.39
N LEU A 40 -1.53 7.49 -6.15
CA LEU A 40 -1.89 7.65 -7.56
C LEU A 40 -3.05 8.63 -7.75
N HIS A 41 -4.04 8.60 -6.88
CA HIS A 41 -5.15 9.55 -6.92
C HIS A 41 -4.69 10.99 -6.66
N SER A 42 -3.81 11.20 -5.67
CA SER A 42 -3.18 12.51 -5.42
C SER A 42 -2.39 13.00 -6.63
N ILE A 43 -1.61 12.13 -7.29
CA ILE A 43 -0.90 12.48 -8.52
C ILE A 43 -1.90 12.92 -9.60
N TYR A 44 -2.98 12.16 -9.79
CA TYR A 44 -3.98 12.44 -10.81
C TYR A 44 -4.65 13.81 -10.59
N ILE A 45 -5.10 14.10 -9.36
CA ILE A 45 -5.72 15.39 -9.02
C ILE A 45 -4.73 16.54 -9.23
N SER A 46 -3.49 16.41 -8.74
CA SER A 46 -2.50 17.48 -8.89
C SER A 46 -2.18 17.77 -10.36
N VAL A 47 -2.14 16.75 -11.21
CA VAL A 47 -1.96 16.91 -12.66
C VAL A 47 -3.16 17.63 -13.29
N ASP A 48 -4.37 17.30 -12.89
CA ASP A 48 -5.57 17.95 -13.43
C ASP A 48 -5.66 19.42 -12.99
N LEU A 49 -5.35 19.73 -11.74
CA LEU A 49 -5.24 21.12 -11.25
C LEU A 49 -4.20 21.90 -12.05
N LEU A 50 -3.04 21.31 -12.35
CA LEU A 50 -1.99 21.96 -13.15
C LEU A 50 -2.38 22.24 -14.60
N LYS A 51 -3.40 21.56 -15.15
CA LYS A 51 -3.92 21.84 -16.49
C LYS A 51 -4.89 23.02 -16.51
N GLU A 52 -5.39 23.45 -15.36
CA GLU A 52 -6.28 24.61 -15.27
C GLU A 52 -5.49 25.90 -15.56
N LYS A 53 -6.11 26.80 -16.32
CA LYS A 53 -5.45 28.00 -16.86
C LYS A 53 -5.10 29.06 -15.81
N GLU A 54 -5.67 28.95 -14.61
CA GLU A 54 -5.63 30.00 -13.57
C GLU A 54 -4.88 29.58 -12.30
N VAL A 55 -3.95 28.63 -12.39
CA VAL A 55 -3.09 28.30 -11.24
C VAL A 55 -1.98 29.34 -11.12
N ASP A 56 -1.92 30.02 -9.98
CA ASP A 56 -0.85 30.96 -9.65
C ASP A 56 0.53 30.28 -9.72
N GLN A 57 1.56 31.05 -10.05
CA GLN A 57 2.91 30.52 -10.25
C GLN A 57 3.49 29.87 -8.96
N LYS A 58 3.11 30.37 -7.79
CA LYS A 58 3.51 29.81 -6.50
C LYS A 58 2.81 28.49 -6.22
N ASP A 59 1.50 28.43 -6.45
CA ASP A 59 0.70 27.22 -6.26
C ASP A 59 1.10 26.12 -7.26
N LYS A 60 1.46 26.53 -8.48
CA LYS A 60 2.03 25.65 -9.50
C LYS A 60 3.32 24.99 -9.01
N LYS A 61 4.21 25.76 -8.37
CA LYS A 61 5.45 25.21 -7.82
C LYS A 61 5.17 24.20 -6.70
N ILE A 62 4.26 24.53 -5.78
CA ILE A 62 3.86 23.64 -4.69
C ILE A 62 3.29 22.32 -5.24
N LEU A 63 2.42 22.40 -6.26
CA LEU A 63 1.85 21.22 -6.90
C LEU A 63 2.90 20.35 -7.60
N ILE A 64 3.90 20.97 -8.25
CA ILE A 64 5.02 20.25 -8.87
C ILE A 64 5.86 19.55 -7.81
N ASP A 65 6.23 20.25 -6.72
CA ASP A 65 7.01 19.65 -5.63
C ASP A 65 6.26 18.46 -5.00
N MET A 66 4.96 18.62 -4.73
CA MET A 66 4.10 17.53 -4.26
C MET A 66 4.01 16.35 -5.23
N LEU A 67 3.99 16.63 -6.54
CA LEU A 67 3.96 15.60 -7.58
C LEU A 67 5.25 14.79 -7.63
N GLU A 68 6.40 15.44 -7.48
CA GLU A 68 7.69 14.76 -7.42
C GLU A 68 7.77 13.80 -6.23
N ASP A 69 7.34 14.27 -5.05
CA ASP A 69 7.28 13.46 -3.83
C ASP A 69 6.34 12.26 -3.99
N LYS A 70 5.11 12.49 -4.47
CA LYS A 70 4.13 11.40 -4.65
C LYS A 70 4.54 10.41 -5.73
N LYS A 71 5.17 10.88 -6.81
CA LYS A 71 5.73 9.99 -7.84
C LYS A 71 6.82 9.09 -7.27
N LYS A 72 7.68 9.62 -6.39
CA LYS A 72 8.69 8.82 -5.69
C LYS A 72 8.05 7.78 -4.78
N GLU A 73 7.11 8.17 -3.94
CA GLU A 73 6.37 7.24 -3.06
C GLU A 73 5.70 6.11 -3.86
N SER A 74 5.02 6.42 -4.97
CA SER A 74 4.42 5.40 -5.84
C SER A 74 5.46 4.45 -6.43
N ASN A 75 6.60 4.98 -6.89
CA ASN A 75 7.65 4.15 -7.47
C ASN A 75 8.29 3.21 -6.44
N ASP A 76 8.48 3.69 -5.21
CA ASP A 76 9.02 2.88 -4.11
C ASP A 76 8.03 1.76 -3.73
N LEU A 77 6.73 2.06 -3.61
CA LEU A 77 5.69 1.05 -3.40
C LEU A 77 5.65 0.01 -4.53
N ILE A 78 5.82 0.42 -5.80
CA ILE A 78 5.87 -0.50 -6.94
C ILE A 78 7.10 -1.40 -6.89
N LYS A 79 8.26 -0.87 -6.48
CA LYS A 79 9.48 -1.69 -6.30
C LYS A 79 9.26 -2.73 -5.22
N GLU A 80 8.75 -2.33 -4.07
CA GLU A 80 8.45 -3.26 -2.98
C GLU A 80 7.47 -4.36 -3.44
N ILE A 81 6.44 -4.04 -4.25
CA ILE A 81 5.52 -5.05 -4.81
C ILE A 81 6.27 -6.05 -5.70
N ARG A 82 7.24 -5.61 -6.50
CA ARG A 82 8.01 -6.49 -7.39
C ARG A 82 8.98 -7.41 -6.64
N GLU A 83 9.35 -7.04 -5.43
CA GLU A 83 10.25 -7.82 -4.57
C GLU A 83 9.50 -8.85 -3.69
N LEU A 84 8.15 -8.84 -3.70
CA LEU A 84 7.29 -9.85 -3.06
C LEU A 84 7.06 -11.07 -3.95
#